data_AF-A0A7C5TVC5-F1
#
_entry.id   AF-A0A7C5TVC5-F1
#
_cell.length_a   1.000
_cell.length_b   1.000
_cell.length_c   1.000
_cell.angle_alpha   90.00
_cell.angle_beta   90.00
_cell.angle_gamma   90.00
#
_symmetry.space_group_name_H-M   'P 1'
#
loop_
_entity.id
_entity.type
_entity.pdbx_description
1 polymer ?
#
loop_
_entity_poly.entity_id
_entity_poly.type
_entity_poly.pdbx_seq_one_letter_code
_entity_poly.pdbx_strand_id
1 'polypeptide(L)'
;MEKRFDELSQRIGRLENAFTQFSETLIMLLESKEIFTSGEALSLRKLMRAILPYSSSKYYTKEVYERLKQLLDKDAYEYTLDDIEQMYEIADLIEKEGRESKRKDLIEYSHKLRFFALVAKVIFVYPKILGRTPAQPKHSNNRLKKREKRSHVDQ
;
A
#
# COMPACT_ATOMS: atom_id res chain seq x y z
N MET A 1 -14.07 -32.90 13.59
CA MET A 1 -12.91 -31.97 13.60
C MET A 1 -12.91 -31.14 12.33
N GLU A 2 -12.96 -31.79 11.16
CA GLU A 2 -12.99 -31.16 9.83
C GLU A 2 -14.10 -30.10 9.66
N LYS A 3 -15.37 -30.45 9.91
CA LYS A 3 -16.50 -29.48 9.84
C LYS A 3 -16.32 -28.23 10.71
N ARG A 4 -15.71 -28.36 11.90
CA ARG A 4 -15.47 -27.21 12.79
C ARG A 4 -14.34 -26.32 12.27
N PHE A 5 -13.35 -26.89 11.60
CA PHE A 5 -12.24 -26.17 10.98
C PHE A 5 -12.70 -25.42 9.73
N ASP A 6 -13.59 -26.03 8.94
CA ASP A 6 -14.20 -25.39 7.77
C ASP A 6 -15.09 -24.21 8.16
N GLU A 7 -15.94 -24.38 9.17
CA GLU A 7 -16.78 -23.29 9.70
C GLU A 7 -15.93 -22.14 10.25
N LEU A 8 -14.81 -22.45 10.92
CA LEU A 8 -13.88 -21.43 11.44
C LEU A 8 -13.20 -20.69 10.28
N SER A 9 -12.71 -21.41 9.28
CA SER A 9 -12.08 -20.82 8.08
C SER A 9 -13.05 -19.90 7.34
N GLN A 10 -14.31 -20.31 7.17
CA GLN A 10 -15.34 -19.47 6.56
C GLN A 10 -15.68 -18.22 7.39
N ARG A 11 -15.65 -18.33 8.72
CA ARG A 11 -15.88 -17.17 9.60
C ARG A 11 -14.72 -16.18 9.53
N ILE A 12 -13.49 -16.68 9.53
CA ILE A 12 -12.27 -15.86 9.38
C ILE A 12 -12.30 -15.16 8.02
N GLY A 13 -12.54 -15.88 6.93
CA GLY A 13 -12.60 -15.26 5.60
C GLY A 13 -13.70 -14.20 5.47
N ARG A 14 -14.85 -14.40 6.11
CA ARG A 14 -15.91 -13.37 6.18
C ARG A 14 -15.45 -12.12 6.95
N LEU A 15 -14.74 -12.30 8.05
CA LEU A 15 -14.22 -11.19 8.86
C LEU A 15 -13.13 -10.41 8.09
N GLU A 16 -12.20 -11.12 7.44
CA GLU A 16 -11.16 -10.51 6.60
C GLU A 16 -11.78 -9.70 5.47
N ASN A 17 -12.79 -10.25 4.78
CA ASN A 17 -13.51 -9.53 3.73
C ASN A 17 -14.22 -8.28 4.28
N ALA A 18 -14.91 -8.39 5.41
CA ALA A 18 -15.57 -7.26 6.05
C ALA A 18 -14.56 -6.17 6.47
N PHE A 19 -13.40 -6.55 6.99
CA PHE A 19 -12.33 -5.63 7.37
C PHE A 19 -11.71 -4.92 6.16
N THR A 20 -11.46 -5.66 5.08
CA THR A 20 -10.97 -5.08 3.82
C THR A 20 -11.98 -4.08 3.26
N GLN A 21 -13.27 -4.45 3.16
CA GLN A 21 -14.32 -3.55 2.65
C GLN A 21 -14.48 -2.29 3.52
N PHE A 22 -14.45 -2.45 4.84
CA PHE A 22 -14.47 -1.32 5.77
C PHE A 22 -13.27 -0.40 5.53
N SER A 23 -12.08 -0.97 5.38
CA SER A 23 -10.84 -0.23 5.15
C SER A 23 -10.86 0.50 3.80
N GLU A 24 -11.33 -0.13 2.71
CA GLU A 24 -11.51 0.53 1.42
C GLU A 24 -12.47 1.73 1.53
N THR A 25 -13.63 1.51 2.16
CA THR A 25 -14.65 2.54 2.35
C THR A 25 -14.12 3.72 3.17
N LEU A 26 -13.38 3.43 4.24
CA LEU A 26 -12.77 4.46 5.08
C LEU A 26 -11.73 5.27 4.31
N ILE A 27 -10.86 4.63 3.52
CA ILE A 27 -9.86 5.33 2.71
C ILE A 27 -10.55 6.21 1.66
N MET A 28 -11.58 5.70 0.97
CA MET A 28 -12.39 6.48 0.02
C MET A 28 -13.04 7.70 0.69
N LEU A 29 -13.58 7.53 1.91
CA LEU A 29 -14.16 8.64 2.67
C LEU A 29 -13.11 9.70 3.04
N LEU A 30 -11.93 9.28 3.49
CA LEU A 30 -10.83 10.18 3.84
C LEU A 30 -10.26 10.90 2.61
N GLU A 31 -10.20 10.23 1.47
CA GLU A 31 -9.82 10.82 0.18
C GLU A 31 -10.83 11.88 -0.25
N SER A 32 -12.13 11.59 -0.16
CA SER A 32 -13.19 12.56 -0.50
C SER A 32 -13.17 13.84 0.37
N LYS A 33 -12.60 13.74 1.57
CA LYS A 33 -12.41 14.87 2.51
C LYS A 33 -11.06 15.57 2.33
N GLU A 34 -10.27 15.18 1.34
CA GLU A 34 -8.89 15.63 1.10
C GLU A 34 -7.95 15.40 2.32
N ILE A 35 -8.26 14.44 3.19
CA ILE A 35 -7.46 14.09 4.39
C ILE A 35 -6.38 13.06 4.03
N PHE A 36 -6.72 12.09 3.18
CA PHE A 36 -5.79 11.06 2.72
C PHE A 36 -5.76 11.07 1.19
N THR A 37 -4.76 11.74 0.63
CA THR A 37 -4.61 11.99 -0.81
C THR A 37 -3.52 11.11 -1.43
N SER A 38 -3.28 11.31 -2.72
CA SER A 38 -2.14 10.70 -3.42
C SER A 38 -0.78 11.06 -2.80
N GLY A 39 -0.64 12.21 -2.14
CA GLY A 39 0.59 12.61 -1.45
C GLY A 39 0.94 11.67 -0.28
N GLU A 40 -0.05 11.34 0.55
CA GLU A 40 0.09 10.39 1.65
C GLU A 40 0.36 8.98 1.11
N ALA A 41 -0.37 8.56 0.07
CA ALA A 41 -0.16 7.26 -0.57
C ALA A 41 1.25 7.11 -1.18
N LEU A 42 1.77 8.16 -1.84
CA LEU A 42 3.15 8.20 -2.36
C LEU A 42 4.18 8.18 -1.23
N SER A 43 3.90 8.83 -0.10
CA SER A 43 4.77 8.80 1.07
C SER A 43 4.81 7.41 1.70
N LEU A 44 3.67 6.73 1.77
CA LEU A 44 3.57 5.34 2.22
C LEU A 44 4.35 4.40 1.27
N ARG A 45 4.24 4.59 -0.05
CA ARG A 45 5.04 3.84 -1.03
C ARG A 45 6.54 3.99 -0.77
N LYS A 46 7.01 5.23 -0.57
CA LYS A 46 8.42 5.52 -0.25
C LYS A 46 8.85 4.85 1.05
N LEU A 47 7.99 4.84 2.06
CA LEU A 47 8.26 4.11 3.30
C LEU A 47 8.41 2.61 3.03
N MET A 48 7.44 1.98 2.34
CA MET A 48 7.48 0.55 1.99
C MET A 48 8.76 0.18 1.23
N ARG A 49 9.22 1.07 0.37
CA ARG A 49 10.48 0.94 -0.37
C ARG A 49 11.70 1.01 0.55
N ALA A 50 11.72 1.96 1.48
CA ALA A 50 12.84 2.16 2.41
C ALA A 50 12.98 1.04 3.44
N ILE A 51 11.87 0.43 3.87
CA ILE A 51 11.87 -0.66 4.85
C ILE A 51 11.82 -2.06 4.22
N LEU A 52 12.14 -2.17 2.92
CA LEU A 52 12.11 -3.45 2.19
C LEU A 52 13.11 -4.44 2.80
N PRO A 53 12.67 -5.59 3.35
CA PRO A 53 13.55 -6.54 4.01
C PRO A 53 14.40 -7.30 2.99
N TYR A 54 15.57 -7.78 3.44
CA TYR A 54 16.44 -8.63 2.63
C TYR A 54 15.75 -9.94 2.24
N SER A 55 15.93 -10.32 0.98
CA SER A 55 15.49 -11.61 0.42
C SER A 55 16.08 -12.79 1.19
N SER A 56 15.35 -13.89 1.19
CA SER A 56 15.76 -15.19 1.73
C SER A 56 15.84 -16.23 0.60
N SER A 57 15.97 -17.51 0.96
CA SER A 57 16.32 -18.57 0.02
C SER A 57 15.13 -19.32 -0.58
N LYS A 58 13.97 -19.42 0.10
CA LYS A 58 12.92 -20.38 -0.29
C LYS A 58 11.72 -19.76 -1.00
N TYR A 59 10.99 -18.88 -0.35
CA TYR A 59 9.79 -18.24 -0.94
C TYR A 59 10.01 -16.78 -1.28
N TYR A 60 10.67 -16.03 -0.40
CA TYR A 60 11.03 -14.64 -0.68
C TYR A 60 12.41 -14.56 -1.34
N THR A 61 12.51 -15.11 -2.55
CA THR A 61 13.76 -15.19 -3.31
C THR A 61 14.24 -13.81 -3.78
N LYS A 62 15.46 -13.73 -4.31
CA LYS A 62 15.99 -12.50 -4.93
C LYS A 62 15.11 -12.03 -6.10
N GLU A 63 14.54 -12.95 -6.87
CA GLU A 63 13.63 -12.63 -7.97
C GLU A 63 12.36 -11.96 -7.45
N VAL A 64 11.73 -12.54 -6.42
CA VAL A 64 10.55 -11.98 -5.76
C VAL A 64 10.86 -10.60 -5.17
N TYR A 65 12.03 -10.45 -4.54
CA TYR A 65 12.52 -9.15 -4.04
C TYR A 65 12.64 -8.11 -5.16
N GLU A 66 13.31 -8.45 -6.27
CA GLU A 66 13.48 -7.50 -7.38
C GLU A 66 12.15 -7.17 -8.04
N ARG A 67 11.21 -8.12 -8.13
CA ARG A 67 9.87 -7.87 -8.63
C ARG A 67 9.10 -6.89 -7.75
N LEU A 68 9.12 -7.10 -6.43
CA LEU A 68 8.51 -6.17 -5.49
C LEU A 68 9.14 -4.78 -5.57
N LYS A 69 10.46 -4.73 -5.64
CA LYS A 69 11.23 -3.51 -5.83
C LYS A 69 10.79 -2.75 -7.08
N GLN A 70 10.63 -3.43 -8.22
CA GLN A 70 10.13 -2.83 -9.46
C GLN A 70 8.71 -2.29 -9.28
N LEU A 71 7.81 -3.05 -8.65
CA LEU A 71 6.44 -2.60 -8.36
C LEU A 71 6.45 -1.33 -7.49
N LEU A 72 7.31 -1.30 -6.46
CA LEU A 72 7.43 -0.15 -5.57
C LEU A 72 8.13 1.06 -6.20
N ASP A 73 8.96 0.87 -7.23
CA ASP A 73 9.65 1.94 -7.95
C ASP A 73 8.82 2.50 -9.11
N LYS A 74 7.94 1.68 -9.71
CA LYS A 74 7.00 2.06 -10.78
C LYS A 74 6.21 3.32 -10.42
N ASP A 75 5.83 4.11 -11.43
CA ASP A 75 4.93 5.24 -11.21
C ASP A 75 3.59 4.74 -10.66
N ALA A 76 3.23 5.22 -9.47
CA ALA A 76 2.00 4.83 -8.80
C ALA A 76 0.76 5.24 -9.61
N TYR A 77 0.85 6.32 -10.40
CA TYR A 77 -0.22 6.72 -11.31
C TYR A 77 -0.42 5.76 -12.48
N GLU A 78 0.49 4.82 -12.72
CA GLU A 78 0.40 3.79 -13.75
C GLU A 78 0.03 2.41 -13.19
N TYR A 79 -0.24 2.31 -11.89
CA TYR A 79 -0.68 1.05 -11.29
C TYR A 79 -1.97 0.52 -11.91
N THR A 80 -1.98 -0.79 -12.10
CA THR A 80 -3.08 -1.60 -12.63
C THR A 80 -3.59 -2.54 -11.53
N LEU A 81 -4.73 -3.21 -11.76
CA LEU A 81 -5.20 -4.25 -10.84
C LEU A 81 -4.21 -5.42 -10.74
N ASP A 82 -3.58 -5.80 -11.86
CA ASP A 82 -2.56 -6.84 -11.90
C ASP A 82 -1.34 -6.48 -11.02
N ASP A 83 -0.89 -5.23 -11.02
CA ASP A 83 0.18 -4.79 -10.12
C ASP A 83 -0.22 -4.95 -8.64
N ILE A 84 -1.49 -4.66 -8.30
CA ILE A 84 -2.02 -4.82 -6.94
C ILE A 84 -2.09 -6.29 -6.55
N GLU A 85 -2.59 -7.15 -7.43
CA GLU A 85 -2.66 -8.60 -7.21
C GLU A 85 -1.26 -9.17 -6.98
N GLN A 86 -0.27 -8.78 -7.80
CA GLN A 86 1.12 -9.19 -7.60
C GLN A 86 1.68 -8.73 -6.26
N MET A 87 1.31 -7.54 -5.75
CA MET A 87 1.73 -7.12 -4.39
C MET A 87 1.16 -8.03 -3.31
N TYR A 88 -0.09 -8.51 -3.45
CA TYR A 88 -0.69 -9.46 -2.51
C TYR A 88 -0.01 -10.83 -2.57
N GLU A 89 0.22 -11.37 -3.77
CA GLU A 89 0.92 -12.64 -3.96
C GLU A 89 2.34 -12.62 -3.37
N ILE A 90 3.06 -11.51 -3.59
CA ILE A 90 4.39 -11.33 -3.00
C ILE A 90 4.29 -11.24 -1.47
N ALA A 91 3.28 -10.57 -0.91
CA ALA A 91 3.07 -10.51 0.53
C ALA A 91 2.84 -11.92 1.12
N ASP A 92 2.10 -12.79 0.43
CA ASP A 92 1.90 -14.19 0.83
C ASP A 92 3.23 -14.96 0.86
N LEU A 93 4.08 -14.79 -0.15
CA LEU A 93 5.42 -15.40 -0.20
C LEU A 93 6.32 -14.91 0.94
N ILE A 94 6.32 -13.60 1.22
CA ILE A 94 7.08 -12.98 2.30
C ILE A 94 6.60 -13.54 3.65
N GLU A 95 5.30 -13.62 3.87
CA GLU A 95 4.74 -14.13 5.11
C GLU A 95 5.08 -15.62 5.31
N LYS A 96 4.97 -16.42 4.25
CA LYS A 96 5.31 -17.85 4.29
C LYS A 96 6.77 -18.06 4.65
N GLU A 97 7.68 -17.28 4.04
CA GLU A 97 9.09 -17.27 4.41
C GLU A 97 9.29 -16.87 5.88
N GLY A 98 8.62 -15.80 6.33
CA GLY A 98 8.71 -15.31 7.70
C GLY A 98 8.25 -16.35 8.73
N ARG A 99 7.19 -17.11 8.42
CA ARG A 99 6.68 -18.18 9.29
C ARG A 99 7.63 -19.37 9.37
N GLU A 100 8.17 -19.83 8.23
CA GLU A 100 9.11 -20.96 8.21
C GLU A 100 10.46 -20.62 8.83
N SER A 101 11.00 -19.43 8.54
CA SER A 101 12.30 -18.96 9.06
C SER A 101 12.22 -18.30 10.44
N LYS A 102 11.01 -18.17 11.02
CA LYS A 102 10.72 -17.43 12.26
C LYS A 102 11.18 -15.95 12.23
N ARG A 103 11.29 -15.36 11.04
CA ARG A 103 11.63 -13.96 10.81
C ARG A 103 10.40 -13.07 10.96
N LYS A 104 10.25 -12.46 12.14
CA LYS A 104 9.14 -11.56 12.47
C LYS A 104 9.08 -10.31 11.58
N ASP A 105 10.24 -9.81 11.14
CA ASP A 105 10.34 -8.66 10.25
C ASP A 105 9.67 -8.91 8.89
N LEU A 106 9.81 -10.12 8.34
CA LEU A 106 9.11 -10.52 7.11
C LEU A 106 7.59 -10.56 7.32
N ILE A 107 7.13 -11.18 8.41
CA ILE A 107 5.70 -11.25 8.74
C ILE A 107 5.12 -9.84 8.87
N GLU A 108 5.77 -8.96 9.62
CA GLU A 108 5.32 -7.57 9.79
C GLU A 108 5.31 -6.80 8.46
N TYR A 109 6.35 -6.97 7.64
CA TYR A 109 6.42 -6.34 6.33
C TYR A 109 5.31 -6.83 5.39
N SER A 110 4.97 -8.12 5.41
CA SER A 110 3.89 -8.68 4.59
C SER A 110 2.55 -8.00 4.88
N HIS A 111 2.22 -7.76 6.15
CA HIS A 111 0.99 -7.06 6.52
C HIS A 111 1.00 -5.60 6.05
N LYS A 112 2.13 -4.91 6.20
CA LYS A 112 2.29 -3.53 5.70
C LYS A 112 2.16 -3.46 4.19
N LEU A 113 2.69 -4.45 3.46
CA LEU A 113 2.57 -4.53 2.00
C LEU A 113 1.12 -4.73 1.57
N ARG A 114 0.36 -5.62 2.22
CA ARG A 114 -1.08 -5.80 1.94
C ARG A 114 -1.87 -4.53 2.21
N PHE A 115 -1.56 -3.82 3.28
CA PHE A 115 -2.17 -2.53 3.56
C PHE A 115 -1.83 -1.48 2.49
N PHE A 116 -0.57 -1.40 2.07
CA PHE A 116 -0.18 -0.51 0.98
C PHE A 116 -0.88 -0.86 -0.34
N ALA A 117 -0.97 -2.14 -0.69
CA ALA A 117 -1.68 -2.61 -1.89
C ALA A 117 -3.15 -2.15 -1.87
N LEU A 118 -3.81 -2.23 -0.70
CA LEU A 118 -5.17 -1.72 -0.51
C LEU A 118 -5.27 -0.21 -0.75
N VAL A 119 -4.37 0.56 -0.14
CA VAL A 119 -4.31 2.01 -0.33
C VAL A 119 -4.07 2.35 -1.81
N ALA A 120 -3.11 1.67 -2.45
CA ALA A 120 -2.76 1.90 -3.83
C ALA A 120 -3.93 1.59 -4.78
N LYS A 121 -4.66 0.51 -4.51
CA LYS A 121 -5.90 0.16 -5.23
C LYS A 121 -6.93 1.28 -5.14
N VAL A 122 -7.23 1.76 -3.94
CA VAL A 122 -8.25 2.79 -3.71
C VAL A 122 -7.85 4.14 -4.31
N ILE A 123 -6.59 4.55 -4.14
CA ILE A 123 -6.13 5.90 -4.51
C ILE A 123 -5.73 6.01 -5.98
N PHE A 124 -5.09 4.99 -6.57
CA PHE A 124 -4.54 5.07 -7.92
C PHE A 124 -5.29 4.23 -8.95
N VAL A 125 -5.95 3.14 -8.56
CA VAL A 125 -6.58 2.21 -9.50
C VAL A 125 -8.08 2.45 -9.63
N TYR A 126 -8.82 2.51 -8.53
CA TYR A 126 -10.27 2.73 -8.53
C TYR A 126 -10.72 4.00 -9.27
N PRO A 127 -10.04 5.16 -9.15
CA PRO A 127 -10.43 6.34 -9.91
C PRO A 127 -10.47 6.05 -11.42
N LYS A 128 -9.47 5.33 -11.96
CA LYS A 128 -9.39 4.99 -13.38
C LYS A 128 -10.57 4.12 -13.82
N ILE A 129 -10.92 3.13 -13.00
CA ILE A 129 -12.07 2.24 -13.25
C ILE A 129 -13.38 3.05 -13.25
N LEU A 130 -13.48 4.06 -12.38
CA LEU A 130 -14.63 4.97 -12.28
C LEU A 130 -14.60 6.13 -13.29
N GLY A 131 -13.66 6.13 -14.24
CA GLY A 131 -13.53 7.20 -15.26
C GLY A 131 -12.98 8.53 -14.72
N ARG A 132 -12.28 8.50 -13.59
CA ARG A 132 -11.66 9.66 -12.94
C ARG A 132 -10.12 9.56 -13.00
N THR A 133 -9.45 10.69 -13.12
CA THR A 133 -7.99 10.73 -12.94
C THR A 133 -7.68 10.78 -11.45
N PRO A 134 -6.76 9.94 -10.93
CA PRO A 134 -6.28 10.07 -9.55
C PRO A 134 -5.82 11.50 -9.27
N ALA A 135 -6.33 12.12 -8.20
CA ALA A 135 -6.00 13.50 -7.88
C ALA A 135 -4.50 13.65 -7.65
N GLN A 136 -3.83 14.50 -8.41
CA GLN A 136 -2.42 14.84 -8.19
C GLN A 136 -2.28 15.64 -6.89
N PRO A 137 -1.16 15.52 -6.15
CA PRO A 137 -0.99 16.22 -4.90
C PRO A 137 -0.97 17.71 -5.24
N LYS A 138 -1.89 18.48 -4.65
CA LYS A 138 -1.83 19.94 -4.74
C LYS A 138 -0.51 20.35 -4.07
N HIS A 139 0.49 20.75 -4.86
CA HIS A 139 1.76 21.22 -4.33
C HIS A 139 1.49 22.22 -3.21
N SER A 140 2.11 21.99 -2.05
CA SER A 140 2.12 22.89 -0.90
C SER A 140 2.87 24.18 -1.24
N ASN A 141 2.34 24.95 -2.19
CA ASN A 141 2.90 26.20 -2.70
C ASN A 141 2.74 27.36 -1.70
N ASN A 142 2.10 27.10 -0.55
CA ASN A 142 1.89 28.09 0.52
C ASN A 142 3.11 28.29 1.44
N ARG A 143 4.13 27.42 1.40
CA ARG A 143 5.36 27.63 2.21
C ARG A 143 6.40 28.53 1.53
N LEU A 144 6.41 28.61 0.19
CA LEU A 144 7.33 29.47 -0.57
C LEU A 144 6.83 30.94 -0.62
N LYS A 145 5.53 31.17 -0.86
CA LYS A 145 4.95 32.52 -0.84
C LYS A 145 5.04 33.23 0.53
N LYS A 146 5.16 32.49 1.63
CA LYS A 146 5.30 33.05 2.99
C LYS A 146 6.74 33.47 3.33
N ARG A 147 7.74 32.96 2.60
CA ARG A 147 9.14 33.39 2.71
C ARG A 147 9.41 34.65 1.90
N GLU A 148 8.89 34.75 0.67
CA GLU A 148 9.04 35.95 -0.17
C GLU A 148 8.33 37.20 0.40
N LYS A 149 7.20 37.01 1.08
CA LYS A 149 6.51 38.13 1.77
C LYS A 149 7.22 38.61 3.05
N ARG A 150 8.15 37.83 3.61
CA ARG A 150 8.94 38.26 4.79
C ARG A 150 10.24 38.96 4.40
N SER A 151 10.77 38.70 3.21
CA SER A 151 11.96 39.38 2.69
C SER A 151 11.70 40.78 2.11
N HIS A 152 10.44 41.16 1.90
CA HIS A 152 10.06 42.49 1.40
C HIS A 152 9.50 43.44 2.47
N VAL A 153 9.55 43.07 3.75
CA VAL A 153 9.13 43.95 4.87
C VAL A 153 10.33 44.59 5.57
N ASP A 154 11.55 44.13 5.28
CA ASP A 154 12.80 44.62 5.89
C ASP A 154 13.72 45.36 4.89
N GLN A 155 13.15 46.06 3.90
CA GLN A 155 13.89 46.99 3.03
C GLN A 155 13.27 48.38 3.03
#